data_AF-A0A088E8E5-F1
#
_entry.id   AF-A0A088E8E5-F1
#
_cell.length_a   1.000
_cell.length_b   1.000
_cell.length_c   1.000
_cell.angle_alpha   90.00
_cell.angle_beta   90.00
_cell.angle_gamma   90.00
#
_symmetry.space_group_name_H-M   'P 1'
#
loop_
_entity.id
_entity.type
_entity.pdbx_description
1 polymer ?
#
loop_
_entity_poly.entity_id
_entity_poly.type
_entity_poly.pdbx_seq_one_letter_code
_entity_poly.pdbx_strand_id
1 'polypeptide(L)' 'MNLLELILFAIGLAMFPYGMYEVVKGDGTTKTKLTLIVTSLTLFIVESILVFR' A
#
# COMPACT_ATOMS: atom_id res chain seq x y z
N MET A 1 5.59 -9.28 -17.59
CA MET A 1 5.26 -9.69 -16.20
C MET A 1 5.95 -10.99 -15.87
N ASN A 2 6.91 -10.94 -14.95
CA ASN A 2 7.46 -12.15 -14.36
C ASN A 2 6.49 -12.70 -13.32
N LEU A 3 6.42 -14.03 -13.17
CA LEU A 3 5.54 -14.69 -12.19
C LEU A 3 5.74 -14.12 -10.77
N LEU A 4 6.97 -13.75 -10.45
CA LEU A 4 7.36 -13.15 -9.16
C LEU A 4 6.69 -11.78 -8.91
N GLU A 5 6.64 -10.90 -9.92
CA GLU A 5 6.02 -9.57 -9.80
C GLU A 5 4.52 -9.69 -9.53
N LEU A 6 3.85 -10.64 -10.20
CA LEU A 6 2.42 -10.89 -9.99
C LEU A 6 2.13 -11.42 -8.58
N ILE A 7 2.96 -12.31 -8.06
CA ILE A 7 2.83 -12.83 -6.69
C ILE A 7 3.05 -11.71 -5.66
N LEU A 8 4.09 -10.90 -5.84
CA LEU A 8 4.37 -9.76 -4.96
C LEU A 8 3.22 -8.75 -4.98
N PHE A 9 2.68 -8.45 -6.16
CA PHE A 9 1.53 -7.57 -6.31
C PHE A 9 0.29 -8.13 -5.59
N ALA A 10 0.00 -9.43 -5.74
CA ALA A 10 -1.13 -10.06 -5.07
C ALA A 10 -0.99 -10.02 -3.53
N ILE A 11 0.22 -10.22 -3.01
CA ILE A 11 0.51 -10.09 -1.57
C ILE A 11 0.33 -8.63 -1.13
N GLY A 12 0.87 -7.68 -1.90
CA GLY A 12 0.71 -6.24 -1.65
C GLY A 12 -0.76 -5.83 -1.60
N LEU A 13 -1.58 -6.31 -2.55
CA LEU A 13 -3.01 -6.03 -2.63
C LEU A 13 -3.79 -6.62 -1.44
N ALA A 14 -3.40 -7.81 -0.95
CA ALA A 14 -4.01 -8.41 0.23
C ALA A 14 -3.59 -7.70 1.54
N MET A 15 -2.33 -7.25 1.63
CA MET A 15 -1.78 -6.60 2.83
C MET A 15 -2.09 -5.11 2.92
N PHE A 16 -2.37 -4.44 1.80
CA PHE A 16 -2.63 -3.01 1.76
C PHE A 16 -3.80 -2.59 2.67
N PRO A 17 -4.98 -3.25 2.66
CA PRO A 17 -6.07 -2.93 3.59
C PRO A 17 -5.69 -3.12 5.06
N TYR A 18 -4.89 -4.16 5.36
CA TYR A 18 -4.41 -4.43 6.70
C TYR A 18 -3.47 -3.33 7.20
N GLY A 19 -2.46 -2.96 6.41
CA GLY A 19 -1.54 -1.87 6.76
C GLY A 19 -2.26 -0.53 6.92
N MET A 20 -3.25 -0.27 6.07
CA MET A 20 -4.12 0.90 6.18
C MET A 20 -4.91 0.93 7.49
N TYR A 21 -5.49 -0.20 7.90
CA TYR A 21 -6.19 -0.32 9.17
C TYR A 21 -5.26 -0.10 10.37
N GLU A 22 -4.04 -0.65 10.33
CA GLU A 22 -3.05 -0.45 11.40
C GLU A 22 -2.64 1.02 11.56
N VAL A 23 -2.45 1.76 10.45
CA VAL A 23 -2.13 3.20 10.51
C VAL A 23 -3.27 3.99 11.15
N VAL A 24 -4.52 3.64 10.85
CA VAL A 24 -5.70 4.28 11.46
C VAL A 24 -5.80 3.95 12.94
N LYS A 25 -5.60 2.69 13.31
CA LYS A 25 -5.71 2.18 14.69
C LYS A 25 -4.55 2.62 15.59
N GLY A 26 -3.35 2.77 15.04
CA GLY A 26 -2.13 3.04 15.81
C GLY A 26 -2.16 4.38 16.53
N ASP A 27 -1.33 4.54 17.55
CA ASP A 27 -1.18 5.82 18.25
C ASP A 27 -0.26 6.75 17.46
N GLY A 28 -0.81 7.89 17.03
CA GLY A 28 -0.08 8.85 16.20
C GLY A 28 -0.92 10.10 15.93
N THR A 29 -0.26 11.23 15.68
CA THR A 29 -0.97 12.47 15.37
C THR A 29 -1.75 12.33 14.06
N THR A 30 -2.91 12.97 13.96
CA THR A 30 -3.75 12.94 12.75
C THR A 30 -2.98 13.34 11.50
N LYS A 31 -2.06 14.31 11.60
CA LYS A 31 -1.20 14.72 10.48
C LYS A 31 -0.31 13.58 10.01
N THR A 32 0.40 12.91 10.92
CA THR A 32 1.28 11.78 10.58
C THR A 32 0.51 10.62 9.95
N LYS A 33 -0.65 10.27 10.53
CA LYS A 33 -1.53 9.23 9.98
C LYS A 33 -1.93 9.57 8.54
N LEU A 34 -2.37 10.80 8.31
CA LEU A 34 -2.83 11.23 6.99
C LEU A 34 -1.70 11.23 5.96
N THR A 35 -0.49 11.66 6.34
CA THR A 35 0.70 11.56 5.50
C THR A 35 0.99 10.10 5.14
N LEU A 36 1.01 9.19 6.13
CA LEU A 36 1.28 7.77 5.90
C LEU A 36 0.25 7.14 4.95
N ILE A 37 -1.04 7.42 5.15
CA ILE A 37 -2.11 6.94 4.28
C ILE A 37 -1.91 7.42 2.84
N VAL A 38 -1.65 8.71 2.65
CA VAL A 38 -1.47 9.30 1.32
C VAL A 38 -0.23 8.73 0.63
N THR A 39 0.88 8.60 1.34
CA THR A 39 2.12 8.01 0.79
C THR A 39 1.92 6.54 0.43
N SER A 40 1.32 5.74 1.31
CA SER A 40 1.04 4.32 1.03
C SER A 40 0.12 4.16 -0.18
N LEU A 41 -0.96 4.95 -0.27
CA LEU A 41 -1.87 4.90 -1.41
C LEU A 41 -1.17 5.27 -2.73
N THR A 42 -0.33 6.31 -2.69
CA THR A 42 0.47 6.73 -3.85
C THR A 42 1.40 5.62 -4.33
N LEU A 43 2.13 5.00 -3.40
CA LEU A 43 3.04 3.90 -3.72
C LEU A 43 2.30 2.70 -4.32
N PHE A 44 1.15 2.33 -3.76
CA PHE A 44 0.34 1.21 -4.26
C PHE A 44 -0.20 1.46 -5.68
N ILE A 45 -0.61 2.70 -5.99
CA ILE A 45 -1.02 3.08 -7.34
C ILE A 45 0.17 3.00 -8.31
N VAL A 46 1.33 3.52 -7.93
CA VAL A 46 2.53 3.47 -8.77
C VAL A 46 2.96 2.02 -9.04
N GLU A 47 2.95 1.17 -8.00
CA GLU A 47 3.23 -0.26 -8.13
C GLU A 47 2.24 -0.93 -9.09
N SER A 48 0.94 -0.66 -8.94
CA SER A 48 -0.09 -1.20 -9.83
C SER A 48 0.19 -0.84 -11.29
N ILE A 49 0.52 0.43 -11.58
CA ILE A 49 0.84 0.89 -12.94
C ILE A 49 2.09 0.18 -13.48
N LEU A 50 3.14 0.02 -12.66
CA LEU A 50 4.38 -0.64 -13.06
C LEU A 50 4.17 -2.12 -13.38
N VAL A 51 3.30 -2.81 -12.63
CA VAL A 51 2.99 -4.23 -12.83
C VAL A 51 2.20 -4.47 -14.12
N PHE A 52 1.32 -3.55 -14.52
CA PHE A 52 0.48 -3.68 -15.71
C PHE A 52 1.06 -3.03 -16.98
N ARG A 53 2.29 -2.49 -16.93
CA ARG A 53 3.00 -1.94 -18.09
C ARG A 53 3.86 -3.00 -18.78
#